data_AF-X1G4K7-F1
#
_entry.id   AF-X1G4K7-F1
#
_cell.length_a   1.000
_cell.length_b   1.000
_cell.length_c   1.000
_cell.angle_alpha   90.00
_cell.angle_beta   90.00
_cell.angle_gamma   90.00
#
_symmetry.space_group_name_H-M   'P 1'
#
loop_
_entity.id
_entity.type
_entity.pdbx_description
1 polymer ?
#
loop_
_entity_poly.entity_id
_entity_poly.type
_entity_poly.pdbx_seq_one_letter_code
_entity_poly.pdbx_strand_id
1 'polypeptide(L)'
;SLLANALLLQIHDRVSDEEAKARADYDLRWKVALGIEVDERPFAKSTLQLFRAQLILKEKIRAVFVHSLELAKQTGYLKARRLKVILDTTYILGRGAVKDTYNLLGDGIQQLCRTLAQAQQQE
;
A
#
# COMPACT_ATOMS: atom_id res chain seq x y z
N SER A 1 -5.49 4.94 -13.45
CA SER A 1 -4.13 4.43 -13.23
C SER A 1 -4.23 3.14 -12.45
N LEU A 2 -3.66 2.05 -12.96
CA LEU A 2 -3.76 0.72 -12.34
C LEU A 2 -3.23 0.68 -10.90
N LEU A 3 -2.04 1.25 -10.67
CA LEU A 3 -1.43 1.32 -9.35
C LEU A 3 -2.21 2.20 -8.37
N ALA A 4 -2.88 3.24 -8.85
CA ALA A 4 -3.75 4.07 -8.02
C ALA A 4 -4.99 3.28 -7.55
N ASN A 5 -5.61 2.52 -8.45
CA ASN A 5 -6.75 1.66 -8.11
C ASN A 5 -6.32 0.54 -7.15
N ALA A 6 -5.17 -0.08 -7.39
CA ALA A 6 -4.60 -1.09 -6.50
C ALA A 6 -4.34 -0.53 -5.09
N LEU A 7 -3.86 0.72 -4.99
CA LEU A 7 -3.63 1.39 -3.71
C LEU A 7 -4.94 1.73 -2.98
N LEU A 8 -6.00 2.08 -3.71
CA LEU A 8 -7.34 2.26 -3.14
C LEU A 8 -7.92 0.93 -2.61
N LEU A 9 -7.80 -0.16 -3.37
CA LEU A 9 -8.23 -1.49 -2.95
C LEU A 9 -7.44 -1.98 -1.74
N GLN A 10 -6.12 -1.73 -1.72
CA GLN A 10 -5.26 -2.02 -0.58
C GLN A 10 -5.74 -1.33 0.70
N ILE A 11 -6.12 -0.05 0.60
CA ILE A 11 -6.64 0.73 1.73
C ILE A 11 -8.01 0.21 2.17
N HIS A 12 -8.90 -0.06 1.20
CA HIS A 12 -10.24 -0.57 1.46
C HIS A 12 -10.21 -1.90 2.23
N ASP A 13 -9.41 -2.86 1.75
CA ASP A 13 -9.30 -4.19 2.35
C ASP A 13 -8.32 -4.26 3.53
N ARG A 14 -7.60 -3.17 3.82
CA ARG A 14 -6.59 -3.04 4.89
C ARG A 14 -5.49 -4.10 4.83
N VAL A 15 -4.97 -4.34 3.63
CA VAL A 15 -3.98 -5.39 3.34
C VAL A 15 -2.55 -4.85 3.18
N SER A 16 -1.56 -5.71 3.37
CA SER A 16 -0.14 -5.37 3.18
C SER A 16 0.22 -5.22 1.70
N ASP A 17 1.41 -4.69 1.39
CA ASP A 17 1.87 -4.60 -0.02
C ASP A 17 2.07 -5.99 -0.65
N GLU A 18 2.49 -6.96 0.15
CA GLU A 18 2.65 -8.36 -0.29
C GLU A 18 1.29 -8.99 -0.58
N GLU A 19 0.34 -8.80 0.34
CA GLU A 19 -1.02 -9.31 0.18
C GLU A 19 -1.75 -8.61 -0.96
N ALA A 20 -1.56 -7.30 -1.15
CA ALA A 20 -2.11 -6.55 -2.27
C ALA A 20 -1.57 -7.07 -3.61
N LYS A 21 -0.28 -7.41 -3.68
CA LYS A 21 0.31 -8.07 -4.84
C LYS A 21 -0.33 -9.45 -5.05
N ALA A 22 -0.41 -10.27 -4.00
CA ALA A 22 -1.00 -11.62 -4.09
C ALA A 22 -2.48 -11.58 -4.55
N ARG A 23 -3.27 -10.63 -4.04
CA ARG A 23 -4.66 -10.44 -4.47
C ARG A 23 -4.77 -9.93 -5.91
N ALA A 24 -3.89 -9.02 -6.32
CA ALA A 24 -3.86 -8.59 -7.72
C ALA A 24 -3.46 -9.73 -8.68
N ASP A 25 -2.60 -10.64 -8.24
CA ASP A 25 -2.15 -11.79 -9.03
C ASP A 25 -3.20 -12.93 -9.07
N TYR A 26 -3.94 -13.17 -7.97
CA TYR A 26 -4.74 -14.40 -7.81
C TYR A 26 -6.22 -14.21 -7.43
N ASP A 27 -6.64 -13.07 -6.87
CA ASP A 27 -8.04 -12.86 -6.46
C ASP A 27 -8.87 -12.30 -7.63
N LEU A 28 -9.83 -13.10 -8.12
CA LEU A 28 -10.73 -12.71 -9.21
C LEU A 28 -11.48 -11.39 -8.94
N ARG A 29 -11.85 -11.10 -7.68
CA ARG A 29 -12.55 -9.85 -7.34
C ARG A 29 -11.64 -8.65 -7.55
N TRP A 30 -10.37 -8.79 -7.19
CA TRP A 30 -9.35 -7.78 -7.43
C TRP A 30 -9.06 -7.62 -8.91
N LYS A 31 -8.99 -8.72 -9.68
CA LYS A 31 -8.80 -8.64 -11.14
C LYS A 31 -9.92 -7.89 -11.85
N VAL A 32 -11.17 -8.18 -11.47
CA VAL A 32 -12.34 -7.43 -11.98
C VAL A 32 -12.28 -5.95 -11.58
N ALA A 33 -11.96 -5.66 -10.32
CA ALA A 33 -11.86 -4.28 -9.83
C ALA A 33 -10.70 -3.48 -10.48
N LEU A 34 -9.61 -4.16 -10.84
CA LEU A 34 -8.47 -3.59 -11.55
C LEU A 34 -8.67 -3.53 -13.07
N GLY A 35 -9.64 -4.27 -13.60
CA GLY A 35 -9.92 -4.36 -15.03
C GLY A 35 -8.81 -5.07 -15.81
N ILE A 36 -8.23 -6.12 -15.22
CA ILE A 36 -7.13 -6.91 -15.81
C ILE A 36 -7.55 -8.34 -16.11
N GLU A 37 -6.83 -8.99 -17.02
CA GLU A 37 -7.09 -10.37 -17.40
C GLU A 37 -6.75 -11.37 -16.29
N VAL A 38 -7.41 -12.53 -16.31
CA VAL A 38 -7.30 -13.55 -15.26
C VAL A 38 -5.88 -14.10 -15.09
N ASP A 39 -5.11 -14.18 -16.17
CA ASP A 39 -3.73 -14.70 -16.12
C ASP A 39 -2.68 -13.61 -15.95
N GLU A 40 -3.08 -12.33 -15.93
CA GLU A 40 -2.16 -11.20 -15.89
C GLU A 40 -1.58 -10.95 -14.49
N ARG A 41 -0.28 -10.64 -14.42
CA ARG A 41 0.40 -10.23 -13.18
C ARG A 41 0.75 -8.75 -13.28
N PRO A 42 -0.10 -7.86 -12.72
CA PRO A 42 -0.11 -6.45 -13.11
C PRO A 42 1.09 -5.65 -12.59
N PHE A 43 1.70 -6.06 -11.46
CA PHE A 43 2.84 -5.36 -10.89
C PHE A 43 3.63 -6.21 -9.88
N ALA A 44 4.89 -5.80 -9.65
CA ALA A 44 5.66 -6.28 -8.51
C ALA A 44 5.34 -5.46 -7.25
N LYS A 45 5.56 -6.06 -6.07
CA LYS A 45 5.42 -5.37 -4.78
C LYS A 45 6.23 -4.08 -4.72
N SER A 46 7.48 -4.13 -5.17
CA SER A 46 8.38 -2.97 -5.19
C SER A 46 7.84 -1.81 -6.03
N THR A 47 7.11 -2.11 -7.11
CA THR A 47 6.45 -1.10 -7.95
C THR A 47 5.35 -0.37 -7.20
N LEU A 48 4.50 -1.09 -6.46
CA LEU A 48 3.44 -0.50 -5.64
C LEU A 48 4.04 0.36 -4.51
N GLN A 49 5.13 -0.12 -3.89
CA GLN A 49 5.84 0.60 -2.84
C GLN A 49 6.48 1.89 -3.36
N LEU A 50 7.17 1.82 -4.49
CA LEU A 50 7.79 2.97 -5.12
C LEU A 50 6.75 4.00 -5.54
N PHE A 51 5.64 3.55 -6.13
CA PHE A 51 4.53 4.44 -6.50
C PHE A 51 3.97 5.18 -5.28
N ARG A 52 3.73 4.47 -4.16
CA ARG A 52 3.31 5.09 -2.90
C ARG A 52 4.34 6.11 -2.39
N ALA A 53 5.62 5.75 -2.38
CA ALA A 53 6.69 6.65 -1.95
C ALA A 53 6.74 7.93 -2.80
N GLN A 54 6.62 7.81 -4.12
CA GLN A 54 6.58 8.95 -5.03
C GLN A 54 5.36 9.84 -4.84
N LEU A 55 4.20 9.25 -4.50
CA LEU A 55 2.99 10.02 -4.21
C LEU A 55 3.15 10.86 -2.93
N ILE A 56 3.81 10.32 -1.91
CA ILE A 56 4.12 11.03 -0.66
C ILE A 56 5.13 12.15 -0.95
N LEU A 57 6.26 11.83 -1.59
CA LEU A 57 7.35 12.77 -1.86
C LEU A 57 6.92 13.94 -2.74
N LYS A 58 5.99 13.72 -3.67
CA LYS A 58 5.51 14.75 -4.60
C LYS A 58 4.27 15.50 -4.09
N GLU A 59 3.86 15.27 -2.84
CA GLU A 59 2.63 15.82 -2.23
C GLU A 59 1.34 15.57 -3.04
N LYS A 60 1.39 14.65 -4.02
CA LYS A 60 0.27 14.39 -4.94
C LYS A 60 -0.91 13.73 -4.26
N ILE A 61 -0.68 13.07 -3.12
CA ILE A 61 -1.75 12.54 -2.27
C ILE A 61 -2.71 13.66 -1.85
N ARG A 62 -2.17 14.84 -1.51
CA ARG A 62 -2.98 15.99 -1.11
C ARG A 62 -3.85 16.49 -2.26
N ALA A 63 -3.28 16.58 -3.46
CA ALA A 63 -4.02 16.98 -4.65
C ALA A 63 -5.16 16.01 -4.99
N VAL A 64 -4.90 14.70 -4.94
CA VAL A 64 -5.92 13.67 -5.17
C VAL A 64 -7.01 13.72 -4.10
N PHE A 65 -6.66 13.94 -2.84
CA PHE A 65 -7.61 14.05 -1.74
C PHE A 65 -8.52 15.28 -1.88
N VAL A 66 -7.95 16.45 -2.17
CA VAL A 66 -8.72 17.69 -2.39
C VAL A 66 -9.69 17.51 -3.56
N HIS A 67 -9.22 16.96 -4.67
CA HIS A 67 -10.08 16.73 -5.82
C HIS A 67 -11.19 15.71 -5.53
N SER A 68 -10.89 14.66 -4.75
CA SER A 68 -11.89 13.67 -4.30
C SER A 68 -12.95 14.31 -3.41
N LEU A 69 -12.56 15.24 -2.53
CA LEU A 69 -13.49 16.01 -1.70
C LEU A 69 -14.38 16.94 -2.52
N GLU A 70 -13.82 17.61 -3.53
CA GLU A 70 -14.59 18.45 -4.46
C GLU A 70 -15.63 17.62 -5.20
N LEU A 71 -15.24 16.46 -5.73
CA LEU A 71 -16.12 15.56 -6.45
C LEU A 71 -17.23 15.01 -5.54
N ALA A 72 -16.91 14.63 -4.31
CA ALA A 72 -17.87 14.14 -3.32
C ALA A 72 -18.85 15.24 -2.84
N LYS A 73 -18.43 16.52 -2.85
CA LYS A 73 -19.34 17.66 -2.62
C LYS A 73 -20.28 17.88 -3.81
N GLN A 74 -19.76 17.84 -5.04
CA GLN A 74 -20.56 18.04 -6.26
C GLN A 74 -21.60 16.95 -6.47
N THR A 75 -21.26 15.70 -6.15
CA THR A 75 -22.15 14.54 -6.27
C THR A 75 -23.15 14.41 -5.12
N GLY A 76 -23.15 15.33 -4.16
CA GLY A 76 -24.11 15.36 -3.04
C GLY A 76 -23.85 14.35 -1.92
N TYR A 77 -22.80 13.53 -2.03
CA TYR A 77 -22.39 12.58 -0.99
C TYR A 77 -21.88 13.29 0.28
N LEU A 78 -21.35 14.51 0.16
CA LEU A 78 -20.90 15.33 1.30
C LEU A 78 -21.79 16.57 1.48
N LYS A 79 -22.68 16.53 2.49
CA LYS A 79 -23.43 17.72 2.93
C LYS A 79 -22.50 18.67 3.69
N ALA A 80 -22.31 19.88 3.16
CA ALA A 80 -21.39 20.92 3.67
C ALA A 80 -21.49 21.21 5.18
N ARG A 81 -22.65 20.92 5.80
CA ARG A 81 -22.94 21.19 7.22
C ARG A 81 -22.36 20.18 8.22
N ARG A 82 -21.88 19.01 7.79
CA ARG A 82 -21.37 17.94 8.67
C ARG A 82 -19.87 17.67 8.56
N LEU A 83 -19.10 18.52 7.88
CA LEU A 83 -17.62 18.45 7.86
C LEU A 83 -16.97 18.98 9.16
N LYS A 84 -17.65 18.82 10.30
CA LYS A 84 -17.04 18.88 11.64
C LYS A 84 -16.59 17.47 12.04
N VAL A 85 -16.17 16.66 11.06
CA VAL A 85 -15.66 15.32 11.31
C VAL A 85 -14.24 15.49 11.82
N ILE A 86 -14.05 15.01 13.03
CA ILE A 86 -12.81 14.92 13.79
C ILE A 86 -11.70 14.42 12.85
N LEU A 87 -10.78 15.33 12.51
CA LEU A 87 -9.59 15.08 11.69
C LEU A 87 -8.47 14.37 12.50
N ASP A 88 -8.78 13.70 13.61
CA ASP A 88 -7.76 12.99 14.41
C ASP A 88 -7.39 11.61 13.86
N THR A 89 -8.03 11.17 12.77
CA THR A 89 -7.57 9.98 12.05
C THR A 89 -6.79 10.42 10.81
N THR A 90 -5.63 11.04 11.03
CA THR A 90 -4.55 10.84 10.06
C THR A 90 -4.33 9.35 10.02
N TYR A 91 -4.81 8.69 8.96
CA TYR A 91 -4.70 7.24 8.82
C TYR A 91 -3.21 6.93 8.87
N ILE A 92 -2.75 6.37 9.99
CA ILE A 92 -1.37 5.93 10.14
C ILE A 92 -1.20 4.83 9.09
N LEU A 93 -0.56 5.19 7.97
CA LEU A 93 -0.08 4.27 6.95
C LEU A 93 1.02 3.42 7.57
N GLY A 94 0.62 2.49 8.43
CA GLY A 94 1.50 1.85 9.38
C GLY A 94 0.81 0.72 10.14
N ARG A 95 -0.04 -0.06 9.46
CA ARG A 95 0.03 -1.50 9.68
C ARG A 95 0.99 -2.05 8.65
N GLY A 96 2.28 -1.86 8.92
CA GLY A 96 3.24 -2.84 8.44
C GLY A 96 2.72 -4.16 8.97
N ALA A 97 2.11 -4.98 8.12
CA ALA A 97 1.97 -6.39 8.44
C ALA A 97 3.41 -6.87 8.49
N VAL A 98 3.95 -6.74 9.70
CA VAL A 98 5.28 -7.16 10.06
C VAL A 98 5.24 -8.64 9.76
N LYS A 99 6.08 -9.01 8.79
CA LYS A 99 6.46 -10.36 8.41
C LYS A 99 6.10 -11.40 9.49
N ASP A 100 5.47 -12.51 9.11
CA ASP A 100 5.11 -13.55 10.08
C ASP A 100 6.33 -13.96 10.93
N THR A 101 6.08 -14.46 12.14
CA THR A 101 7.12 -14.71 13.14
C THR A 101 8.25 -15.58 12.60
N TYR A 102 7.96 -16.58 11.76
CA TYR A 102 8.98 -17.45 11.18
C TYR A 102 9.87 -16.70 10.19
N ASN A 103 9.26 -15.96 9.29
CA ASN A 103 9.99 -15.16 8.33
C ASN A 103 10.76 -14.00 8.99
N LEU A 104 10.27 -13.44 10.11
CA LEU A 104 10.98 -12.45 10.91
C LEU A 104 12.22 -13.05 11.59
N LEU A 105 12.09 -14.24 12.19
CA LEU A 105 13.21 -14.98 12.76
C LEU A 105 14.24 -15.33 11.68
N GLY A 106 13.79 -15.77 10.50
CA GLY A 106 14.65 -16.09 9.37
C GLY A 106 15.49 -14.90 8.90
N ASP A 107 14.90 -13.70 8.82
CA ASP A 107 15.65 -12.48 8.48
C ASP A 107 16.68 -12.13 9.56
N GLY A 108 16.30 -12.26 10.84
CA GLY A 108 17.21 -12.03 11.96
C GLY A 108 18.43 -12.94 11.92
N ILE A 109 18.22 -14.24 11.65
CA ILE A 109 19.31 -15.22 11.48
C ILE A 109 20.18 -14.86 10.28
N GLN A 110 19.58 -14.53 9.13
CA GLN A 110 20.32 -14.15 7.93
C GLN A 110 21.19 -12.90 8.17
N GLN A 111 20.65 -11.91 8.89
CA GLN A 111 21.37 -10.69 9.22
C GLN A 111 22.55 -10.97 10.16
N LEU A 112 22.36 -11.82 11.18
CA LEU A 112 23.43 -12.27 12.06
C LEU A 112 24.54 -13.02 11.30
N CYS A 113 24.18 -13.95 10.42
CA CYS A 113 25.18 -14.67 9.62
C CYS A 113 26.00 -13.72 8.73
N ARG A 114 25.35 -12.72 8.12
CA ARG A 114 26.05 -11.72 7.30
C ARG A 114 27.01 -10.86 8.11
N THR A 115 26.62 -10.42 9.30
CA THR A 115 27.49 -9.60 10.15
C THR A 115 28.67 -10.41 10.70
N LEU A 116 28.45 -11.67 11.10
CA LEU A 116 29.53 -12.57 11.52
C LEU A 116 30.53 -12.85 10.39
N ALA A 117 30.04 -13.11 9.18
CA ALA A 117 30.91 -13.32 8.02
C ALA A 117 31.76 -12.08 7.69
N GLN A 118 31.19 -10.87 7.83
CA GLN A 118 31.93 -9.62 7.65
C GLN A 118 32.98 -9.41 8.74
N ALA A 119 32.66 -9.74 10.00
CA ALA A 119 33.59 -9.64 11.12
C ALA A 119 34.79 -10.59 10.96
N GLN A 120 34.56 -11.83 10.49
CA GLN A 120 35.65 -12.79 10.24
C GLN A 120 36.54 -12.43 9.04
N GLN A 121 36.08 -11.59 8.11
CA GLN A 121 36.90 -11.11 6.99
C GLN A 121 37.76 -9.89 7.36
N GLN A 122 37.58 -9.31 8.56
CA GLN A 122 38.35 -8.18 9.05
C GLN A 122 39.50 -8.58 10.00
N GLU A 123 39.60 -9.87 10.36
CA GLU A 123 40.78 -10.49 10.98
C GLU A 123 41.70 -11.08 9.90
#